data_AF-A0A3C0IFG5-F1
#
_entry.id   AF-A0A3C0IFG5-F1
#
_cell.length_a   1.000
_cell.length_b   1.000
_cell.length_c   1.000
_cell.angle_alpha   90.00
_cell.angle_beta   90.00
_cell.angle_gamma   90.00
#
_symmetry.space_group_name_H-M   'P 1'
#
loop_
_entity.id
_entity.type
_entity.pdbx_description
1 polymer ?
#
loop_
_entity_poly.entity_id
_entity_poly.type
_entity_poly.pdbx_seq_one_letter_code
_entity_poly.pdbx_strand_id
1 'polypeptide(L)'
;MQKFLRNPLQDDKTLQANFLSKKRGSFYYFRSMCMRMQERFADLMEHEPMPQVFLHGNPHVENYVITQQGAAMVDFDRARLGPYAWDLVRFLSSAILKSKLKTKKLPKLVGEYFLEGYRRSFLMPKVAFKGVGFRASARDTVWFESTNQYLANGGKWARQMRANPLKLDHPYLQNALQAYIKQRQDFDLQEDYFVEEAGQALGTFGNRRFLVVLAPKQANSTDRIFLDLKTVYQDEDNQWYKNPFDHHGERMVYASHLYAPRIEQRLAHFTSIGQQYWGRQIPFATAGVKIGRAHVAA
;
A
#
# COMPACT_ATOMS: atom_id res chain seq x y z
N MET A 1 2.56 -3.32 -29.36
CA MET A 1 1.70 -2.21 -28.86
C MET A 1 0.33 -2.71 -28.39
N GLN A 2 -0.27 -3.71 -29.04
CA GLN A 2 -1.59 -4.27 -28.68
C GLN A 2 -1.73 -4.76 -27.22
N LYS A 3 -0.68 -5.35 -26.62
CA LYS A 3 -0.70 -5.79 -25.19
C LYS A 3 -1.08 -4.68 -24.20
N PHE A 4 -0.80 -3.42 -24.53
CA PHE A 4 -1.16 -2.27 -23.69
C PHE A 4 -2.50 -1.63 -24.05
N LEU A 5 -3.15 -2.03 -25.14
CA LEU A 5 -4.44 -1.46 -25.51
C LEU A 5 -5.51 -1.93 -24.51
N ARG A 6 -6.12 -0.97 -23.82
CA ARG A 6 -7.27 -1.18 -22.95
C ARG A 6 -8.50 -0.75 -23.74
N ASN A 7 -9.56 -1.55 -23.71
CA ASN A 7 -10.83 -1.14 -24.30
C ASN A 7 -11.59 -0.27 -23.28
N PRO A 8 -11.70 1.06 -23.49
CA PRO A 8 -12.36 1.93 -22.52
C PRO A 8 -13.85 1.61 -22.33
N LEU A 9 -14.47 0.94 -23.32
CA LEU A 9 -15.88 0.54 -23.24
C LEU A 9 -16.14 -0.53 -22.17
N GLN A 10 -15.11 -1.23 -21.72
CA GLN A 10 -15.18 -2.22 -20.64
C GLN A 10 -14.95 -1.60 -19.26
N ASP A 11 -14.59 -0.33 -19.19
CA ASP A 11 -14.29 0.38 -17.95
C ASP A 11 -15.51 1.15 -17.45
N ASP A 12 -15.72 1.21 -16.15
CA ASP A 12 -16.75 2.07 -15.58
C ASP A 12 -16.42 3.58 -15.78
N LYS A 13 -17.44 4.44 -15.68
CA LYS A 13 -17.29 5.90 -15.92
C LYS A 13 -16.26 6.56 -14.99
N THR A 14 -16.13 6.08 -13.76
CA THR A 14 -15.15 6.62 -12.79
C THR A 14 -13.73 6.26 -13.23
N LEU A 15 -13.52 5.03 -13.68
CA LEU A 15 -12.25 4.54 -14.17
C LEU A 15 -11.83 5.27 -15.45
N GLN A 16 -12.76 5.46 -16.39
CA GLN A 16 -12.54 6.27 -17.59
C GLN A 16 -12.14 7.71 -17.23
N ALA A 17 -12.87 8.36 -16.31
CA ALA A 17 -12.55 9.70 -15.84
C ALA A 17 -11.17 9.78 -15.17
N ASN A 18 -10.75 8.73 -14.46
CA ASN A 18 -9.41 8.65 -13.88
C ASN A 18 -8.33 8.60 -14.94
N PHE A 19 -8.50 7.80 -15.99
CA PHE A 19 -7.55 7.72 -17.12
C PHE A 19 -7.46 9.02 -17.91
N LEU A 20 -8.60 9.70 -18.13
CA LEU A 20 -8.65 10.96 -18.88
C LEU A 20 -8.18 12.18 -18.07
N SER A 21 -7.91 12.02 -16.77
CA SER A 21 -7.46 13.14 -15.94
C SER A 21 -6.11 13.70 -16.41
N LYS A 22 -6.09 14.98 -16.81
CA LYS A 22 -4.84 15.68 -17.18
C LYS A 22 -3.77 15.65 -16.07
N LYS A 23 -4.19 15.59 -14.80
CA LYS A 23 -3.28 15.64 -13.65
C LYS A 23 -2.72 14.27 -13.25
N ARG A 24 -3.56 13.22 -13.28
CA ARG A 24 -3.20 11.89 -12.76
C ARG A 24 -3.31 10.74 -13.78
N GLY A 25 -3.89 10.98 -14.95
CA GLY A 25 -4.29 9.95 -15.90
C GLY A 25 -3.14 9.04 -16.34
N SER A 26 -2.02 9.61 -16.78
CA SER A 26 -0.85 8.85 -17.22
C SER A 26 -0.26 7.99 -16.08
N PHE A 27 -0.20 8.52 -14.87
CA PHE A 27 0.30 7.79 -13.71
C PHE A 27 -0.69 6.72 -13.24
N TYR A 28 -1.98 7.03 -13.28
CA TYR A 28 -3.05 6.08 -12.95
C TYR A 28 -3.09 4.91 -13.95
N TYR A 29 -2.95 5.20 -15.24
CA TYR A 29 -2.78 4.20 -16.29
C TYR A 29 -1.57 3.31 -16.02
N PHE A 30 -0.39 3.91 -15.78
CA PHE A 30 0.81 3.17 -15.42
C PHE A 30 0.56 2.20 -14.25
N ARG A 31 -0.07 2.66 -13.17
CA ARG A 31 -0.43 1.84 -11.99
C ARG A 31 -1.35 0.68 -12.35
N SER A 32 -2.38 0.93 -13.15
CA SER A 32 -3.38 -0.08 -13.54
C SER A 32 -2.84 -1.17 -14.47
N MET A 33 -1.77 -0.89 -15.22
CA MET A 33 -1.22 -1.78 -16.25
C MET A 33 -0.12 -2.72 -15.73
N CYS A 34 0.00 -2.88 -14.41
CA CYS A 34 1.09 -3.61 -13.78
C CYS A 34 1.30 -5.04 -14.35
N MET A 35 0.25 -5.86 -14.47
CA MET A 35 0.39 -7.24 -15.01
C MET A 35 0.87 -7.26 -16.47
N ARG A 36 0.25 -6.45 -17.33
CA ARG A 36 0.65 -6.34 -18.74
C ARG A 36 2.08 -5.81 -18.91
N MET A 37 2.53 -4.99 -17.96
CA MET A 37 3.92 -4.53 -17.94
C MET A 37 4.89 -5.62 -17.46
N GLN A 38 4.50 -6.51 -16.55
CA GLN A 38 5.28 -7.71 -16.20
C GLN A 38 5.43 -8.65 -17.39
N GLU A 39 4.34 -8.93 -18.10
CA GLU A 39 4.38 -9.74 -19.33
C GLU A 39 5.33 -9.11 -20.37
N ARG A 40 5.26 -7.79 -20.55
CA ARG A 40 6.16 -7.10 -21.47
C ARG A 40 7.61 -7.12 -20.98
N PHE A 41 7.82 -7.07 -19.67
CA PHE A 41 9.17 -7.16 -19.10
C PHE A 41 9.78 -8.53 -19.40
N ALA A 42 8.99 -9.61 -19.31
CA ALA A 42 9.39 -10.96 -19.73
C ALA A 42 9.72 -11.07 -21.23
N ASP A 43 9.04 -10.31 -22.11
CA ASP A 43 9.39 -10.27 -23.54
C ASP A 43 10.73 -9.55 -23.81
N LEU A 44 11.17 -8.67 -22.90
CA LEU A 44 12.26 -7.71 -23.16
C LEU A 44 13.58 -8.08 -22.48
N MET A 45 13.53 -8.91 -21.44
CA MET A 45 14.67 -9.22 -20.60
C MET A 45 14.76 -10.73 -20.37
N GLU A 46 15.97 -11.27 -20.36
CA GLU A 46 16.20 -12.67 -20.00
C GLU A 46 15.97 -12.86 -18.50
N HIS A 47 14.93 -13.60 -18.13
CA HIS A 47 14.54 -13.79 -16.74
C HIS A 47 15.28 -14.95 -16.07
N GLU A 48 15.67 -15.97 -16.84
CA GLU A 48 16.33 -17.18 -16.34
C GLU A 48 17.59 -16.92 -15.51
N PRO A 49 18.52 -16.02 -15.91
CA PRO A 49 19.70 -15.73 -15.08
C PRO A 49 19.40 -14.78 -13.91
N MET A 50 18.19 -14.21 -13.80
CA MET A 50 17.86 -13.23 -12.76
C MET A 50 17.48 -13.93 -11.45
N PRO A 51 18.13 -13.57 -10.32
CA PRO A 51 17.71 -14.04 -9.00
C PRO A 51 16.24 -13.74 -8.74
N GLN A 52 15.53 -14.78 -8.31
CA GLN A 52 14.14 -14.68 -7.86
C GLN A 52 14.14 -14.22 -6.40
N VAL A 53 13.37 -13.18 -6.12
CA VAL A 53 13.19 -12.64 -4.77
C VAL A 53 11.71 -12.46 -4.51
N PHE A 54 11.34 -12.36 -3.23
CA PHE A 54 10.01 -11.87 -2.90
C PHE A 54 9.96 -10.38 -3.25
N LEU A 55 9.03 -10.01 -4.12
CA LEU A 55 8.85 -8.66 -4.68
C LEU A 55 7.72 -7.92 -3.96
N HIS A 56 7.74 -6.59 -3.98
CA HIS A 56 6.55 -5.78 -3.79
C HIS A 56 5.56 -6.01 -4.94
N GLY A 57 6.05 -6.17 -6.16
CA GLY A 57 5.27 -6.52 -7.34
C GLY A 57 4.57 -5.35 -8.04
N ASN A 58 4.34 -4.22 -7.36
CA ASN A 58 3.88 -2.98 -7.99
C ASN A 58 4.46 -1.72 -7.32
N PRO A 59 5.79 -1.66 -7.08
CA PRO A 59 6.36 -0.51 -6.40
C PRO A 59 6.25 0.75 -7.25
N HIS A 60 5.76 1.82 -6.65
CA HIS A 60 5.73 3.13 -7.28
C HIS A 60 5.80 4.24 -6.25
N VAL A 61 6.15 5.45 -6.68
CA VAL A 61 6.39 6.59 -5.76
C VAL A 61 5.19 6.96 -4.88
N GLU A 62 3.94 6.71 -5.33
CA GLU A 62 2.74 6.92 -4.49
C GLU A 62 2.53 5.84 -3.41
N ASN A 63 3.29 4.73 -3.48
CA ASN A 63 3.31 3.68 -2.46
C ASN A 63 4.47 3.85 -1.49
N TYR A 64 5.36 4.82 -1.70
CA TYR A 64 6.37 5.17 -0.71
C TYR A 64 5.79 6.20 0.26
N VAL A 65 5.68 5.81 1.52
CA VAL A 65 5.08 6.62 2.59
C VAL A 65 6.11 6.99 3.65
N ILE A 66 5.88 8.13 4.29
CA ILE A 66 6.64 8.65 5.42
C ILE A 66 5.68 8.78 6.61
N THR A 67 6.09 8.24 7.75
CA THR A 67 5.35 8.20 9.02
C THR A 67 6.27 8.68 10.15
N GLN A 68 5.77 8.74 11.39
CA GLN A 68 6.61 9.02 12.56
C GLN A 68 7.68 7.93 12.79
N GLN A 69 7.38 6.71 12.36
CA GLN A 69 8.23 5.53 12.56
C GLN A 69 9.30 5.36 11.48
N GLY A 70 9.25 6.17 10.41
CA GLY A 70 10.19 6.13 9.31
C GLY A 70 9.51 6.19 7.95
N ALA A 71 10.17 5.65 6.92
CA ALA A 71 9.66 5.65 5.56
C ALA A 71 9.81 4.27 4.91
N ALA A 72 8.80 3.85 4.16
CA ALA A 72 8.73 2.52 3.56
C ALA A 72 7.78 2.46 2.38
N MET A 73 7.83 1.34 1.65
CA MET A 73 6.80 0.97 0.69
C MET A 73 5.56 0.43 1.40
N VAL A 74 4.37 0.59 0.81
CA VAL A 74 3.10 -0.01 1.28
C VAL A 74 2.28 -0.49 0.08
N ASP A 75 1.10 -1.08 0.33
CA ASP A 75 0.17 -1.60 -0.69
C ASP A 75 0.73 -2.83 -1.44
N PHE A 76 0.87 -3.92 -0.68
CA PHE A 76 1.47 -5.19 -1.09
C PHE A 76 0.51 -6.17 -1.76
N ASP A 77 -0.60 -5.68 -2.32
CA ASP A 77 -1.61 -6.52 -2.98
C ASP A 77 -1.02 -7.48 -4.02
N ARG A 78 0.09 -7.07 -4.66
CA ARG A 78 0.73 -7.79 -5.77
C ARG A 78 2.08 -8.41 -5.43
N ALA A 79 2.44 -8.43 -4.15
CA ALA A 79 3.68 -9.06 -3.70
C ALA A 79 3.70 -10.54 -4.09
N ARG A 80 4.84 -11.04 -4.57
CA ARG A 80 5.02 -12.40 -5.09
C ARG A 80 6.50 -12.69 -5.33
N LEU A 81 6.88 -13.96 -5.50
CA LEU A 81 8.21 -14.29 -6.01
C LEU A 81 8.34 -13.87 -7.48
N GLY A 82 9.48 -13.30 -7.85
CA GLY A 82 9.79 -12.95 -9.23
C GLY A 82 11.21 -12.38 -9.40
N PRO A 83 11.62 -12.03 -10.63
CA PRO A 83 12.93 -11.44 -10.91
C PRO A 83 13.09 -10.08 -10.20
N TYR A 84 14.15 -9.93 -9.42
CA TYR A 84 14.40 -8.72 -8.62
C TYR A 84 14.34 -7.41 -9.41
N ALA A 85 14.77 -7.45 -10.68
CA ALA A 85 14.85 -6.30 -11.57
C ALA A 85 13.47 -5.68 -11.88
N TRP A 86 12.38 -6.45 -11.74
CA TRP A 86 11.03 -5.96 -11.96
C TRP A 86 10.73 -4.75 -11.07
N ASP A 87 10.94 -4.88 -9.76
CA ASP A 87 10.63 -3.83 -8.79
C ASP A 87 11.47 -2.56 -9.03
N LEU A 88 12.74 -2.72 -9.45
CA LEU A 88 13.63 -1.61 -9.79
C LEU A 88 13.10 -0.83 -10.99
N VAL A 89 12.85 -1.53 -12.11
CA VAL A 89 12.36 -0.92 -13.35
C VAL A 89 11.02 -0.27 -13.12
N ARG A 90 10.12 -0.93 -12.39
CA ARG A 90 8.79 -0.43 -12.06
C ARG A 90 8.86 0.84 -11.22
N PHE A 91 9.64 0.85 -10.14
CA PHE A 91 9.75 2.03 -9.29
C PHE A 91 10.38 3.21 -10.03
N LEU A 92 11.51 3.00 -10.71
CA LEU A 92 12.21 4.07 -11.45
C LEU A 92 11.37 4.65 -12.58
N SER A 93 10.61 3.81 -13.30
CA SER A 93 9.64 4.28 -14.31
C SER A 93 8.57 5.17 -13.69
N SER A 94 8.08 4.82 -12.50
CA SER A 94 7.11 5.64 -11.78
C SER A 94 7.70 7.00 -11.38
N ALA A 95 8.96 7.04 -10.98
CA ALA A 95 9.66 8.28 -10.65
C ALA A 95 9.82 9.19 -11.88
N ILE A 96 10.19 8.64 -13.03
CA ILE A 96 10.25 9.38 -14.30
C ILE A 96 8.88 9.99 -14.61
N LEU A 97 7.82 9.19 -14.58
CA LEU A 97 6.47 9.64 -14.91
C LEU A 97 5.98 10.76 -13.97
N LYS A 98 6.29 10.66 -12.67
CA LYS A 98 5.84 11.65 -11.67
C LYS A 98 6.68 12.92 -11.68
N SER A 99 7.97 12.83 -12.01
CA SER A 99 8.93 13.94 -11.98
C SER A 99 8.62 15.07 -12.97
N LYS A 100 7.80 14.82 -14.00
CA LYS A 100 7.51 15.75 -15.10
C LYS A 100 8.79 16.32 -15.78
N LEU A 101 9.90 15.58 -15.72
CA LEU A 101 11.16 15.98 -16.34
C LEU A 101 10.99 16.03 -17.87
N LYS A 102 11.53 17.09 -18.49
CA LYS A 102 11.50 17.26 -19.95
C LYS A 102 12.20 16.12 -20.68
N THR A 103 13.31 15.64 -20.12
CA THR A 103 14.20 14.64 -20.74
C THR A 103 13.68 13.21 -20.65
N LYS A 104 12.57 12.95 -19.93
CA LYS A 104 12.05 11.60 -19.61
C LYS A 104 13.13 10.65 -19.06
N LYS A 105 14.19 11.19 -18.46
CA LYS A 105 15.27 10.46 -17.80
C LYS A 105 15.40 10.93 -16.37
N LEU A 106 15.70 10.02 -15.45
CA LEU A 106 16.07 10.42 -14.08
C LEU A 106 17.42 11.14 -14.10
N PRO A 107 17.62 12.15 -13.24
CA PRO A 107 18.95 12.69 -12.99
C PRO A 107 19.88 11.56 -12.53
N LYS A 108 21.12 11.53 -13.04
CA LYS A 108 22.13 10.51 -12.72
C LYS A 108 22.25 10.28 -11.21
N LEU A 109 22.32 11.37 -10.45
CA LEU A 109 22.39 11.38 -8.99
C LEU A 109 21.23 10.63 -8.31
N VAL A 110 20.00 10.74 -8.83
CA VAL A 110 18.84 10.02 -8.29
C VAL A 110 18.97 8.51 -8.52
N GLY A 111 19.45 8.12 -9.70
CA GLY A 111 19.73 6.72 -10.01
C GLY A 111 20.83 6.14 -9.12
N GLU A 112 21.90 6.90 -8.88
CA GLU A 112 23.02 6.51 -8.01
C GLU A 112 22.55 6.29 -6.56
N TYR A 113 21.84 7.24 -5.97
CA TYR A 113 21.30 7.08 -4.61
C TYR A 113 20.30 5.95 -4.48
N PHE A 114 19.47 5.71 -5.51
CA PHE A 114 18.54 4.59 -5.51
C PHE A 114 19.29 3.25 -5.52
N LEU A 115 20.30 3.10 -6.38
CA LEU A 115 21.12 1.89 -6.47
C LEU A 115 21.96 1.67 -5.21
N GLU A 116 22.53 2.72 -4.64
CA GLU A 116 23.24 2.67 -3.36
C GLU A 116 22.31 2.16 -2.24
N GLY A 117 21.12 2.76 -2.12
CA GLY A 117 20.12 2.33 -1.14
C GLY A 117 19.71 0.87 -1.32
N TYR A 118 19.44 0.45 -2.56
CA TYR A 118 19.08 -0.93 -2.88
C TYR A 118 20.20 -1.92 -2.52
N ARG A 119 21.44 -1.63 -2.93
CA ARG A 119 22.62 -2.46 -2.62
C ARG A 119 22.87 -2.54 -1.12
N ARG A 120 22.76 -1.40 -0.41
CA ARG A 120 22.92 -1.35 1.04
C ARG A 120 21.89 -2.22 1.74
N SER A 121 20.62 -2.18 1.34
CA SER A 121 19.59 -3.04 1.94
C SER A 121 19.85 -4.53 1.71
N PHE A 122 20.45 -4.90 0.57
CA PHE A 122 20.86 -6.27 0.31
C PHE A 122 22.05 -6.72 1.16
N LEU A 123 23.07 -5.86 1.30
CA LEU A 123 24.29 -6.16 2.06
C LEU A 123 24.10 -6.05 3.57
N MET A 124 23.14 -5.23 4.03
CA MET A 124 22.92 -4.91 5.44
C MET A 124 21.43 -5.00 5.81
N PRO A 125 20.77 -6.16 5.66
CA PRO A 125 19.32 -6.30 5.81
C PRO A 125 18.81 -6.00 7.24
N LYS A 126 19.67 -6.09 8.24
CA LYS A 126 19.35 -5.77 9.65
C LYS A 126 19.48 -4.29 9.99
N VAL A 127 20.12 -3.50 9.12
CA VAL A 127 20.29 -2.06 9.36
C VAL A 127 19.00 -1.36 8.98
N ALA A 128 18.38 -0.73 9.98
CA ALA A 128 17.18 0.06 9.76
C ALA A 128 17.42 1.16 8.71
N PHE A 129 16.37 1.45 7.94
CA PHE A 129 16.41 2.54 6.98
C PHE A 129 16.77 3.85 7.67
N LYS A 130 17.65 4.65 7.05
CA LYS A 130 17.95 5.99 7.54
C LYS A 130 16.64 6.78 7.53
N GLY A 131 16.21 7.25 8.70
CA GLY A 131 15.03 8.10 8.80
C GLY A 131 15.16 9.29 7.84
N VAL A 132 14.18 9.46 6.96
CA VAL A 132 14.13 10.66 6.12
C VAL A 132 13.81 11.82 7.05
N GLY A 133 14.64 12.88 7.01
CA GLY A 133 14.46 14.06 7.84
C GLY A 133 13.02 14.60 7.70
N PHE A 134 12.24 14.44 8.77
CA PHE A 134 10.80 14.66 8.86
C PHE A 134 10.30 16.00 8.27
N ARG A 135 11.14 17.03 8.32
CA ARG A 135 10.80 18.41 7.92
C ARG A 135 10.86 18.68 6.42
N ALA A 136 11.54 17.85 5.62
CA ALA A 136 11.76 18.15 4.19
C ALA A 136 10.55 17.82 3.29
N SER A 137 9.68 16.89 3.67
CA SER A 137 8.53 16.44 2.88
C SER A 137 7.15 16.88 3.42
N ALA A 138 7.10 17.41 4.65
CA ALA A 138 5.86 17.68 5.38
C ALA A 138 5.16 18.99 5.01
N ARG A 139 5.79 19.92 4.26
CA ARG A 139 5.28 21.29 4.05
C ARG A 139 3.86 21.40 3.47
N ASP A 140 3.35 20.33 2.85
CA ASP A 140 2.04 20.34 2.18
C ASP A 140 1.14 19.14 2.55
N THR A 141 1.43 18.39 3.63
CA THR A 141 0.63 17.22 4.02
C THR A 141 -0.09 17.51 5.32
N VAL A 142 -1.42 17.30 5.36
CA VAL A 142 -2.18 17.37 6.61
C VAL A 142 -1.69 16.25 7.53
N TRP A 143 -1.14 16.65 8.66
CA TRP A 143 -0.59 15.77 9.66
C TRP A 143 -1.51 15.76 10.87
N PHE A 144 -1.80 14.57 11.40
CA PHE A 144 -2.56 14.42 12.63
C PHE A 144 -1.63 13.90 13.73
N GLU A 145 -1.88 14.31 14.96
CA GLU A 145 -1.14 13.94 16.16
C GLU A 145 -1.71 12.68 16.82
N SER A 146 -2.96 12.33 16.49
CA SER A 146 -3.67 11.17 17.02
C SER A 146 -4.75 10.67 16.05
N THR A 147 -5.22 9.44 16.29
CA THR A 147 -6.37 8.86 15.60
C THR A 147 -7.62 9.66 15.88
N ASN A 148 -7.82 10.14 17.11
CA ASN A 148 -8.90 11.06 17.47
C ASN A 148 -8.92 12.30 16.57
N GLN A 149 -7.77 12.96 16.39
CA GLN A 149 -7.68 14.14 15.53
C GLN A 149 -7.93 13.78 14.05
N TYR A 150 -7.41 12.65 13.58
CA TYR A 150 -7.67 12.14 12.22
C TYR A 150 -9.17 11.92 11.96
N LEU A 151 -9.87 11.30 12.92
CA LEU A 151 -11.30 11.03 12.83
C LEU A 151 -12.13 12.32 12.90
N ALA A 152 -11.80 13.24 13.80
CA ALA A 152 -12.49 14.51 13.99
C ALA A 152 -12.40 15.42 12.76
N ASN A 153 -11.23 15.45 12.10
CA ASN A 153 -11.01 16.25 10.89
C ASN A 153 -11.45 15.56 9.60
N GLY A 154 -12.11 14.41 9.69
CA GLY A 154 -12.56 13.65 8.53
C GLY A 154 -11.39 13.28 7.61
N GLY A 155 -10.38 12.61 8.14
CA GLY A 155 -9.32 12.00 7.34
C GLY A 155 -9.89 11.10 6.23
N LYS A 156 -9.09 10.81 5.19
CA LYS A 156 -9.55 10.10 3.99
C LYS A 156 -10.38 8.85 4.30
N TRP A 157 -9.89 7.98 5.17
CA TRP A 157 -10.58 6.74 5.52
C TRP A 157 -11.79 6.98 6.42
N ALA A 158 -11.74 7.98 7.31
CA ALA A 158 -12.89 8.36 8.13
C ALA A 158 -14.07 8.82 7.26
N ARG A 159 -13.78 9.64 6.22
CA ARG A 159 -14.81 10.05 5.24
C ARG A 159 -15.36 8.87 4.46
N GLN A 160 -14.52 7.93 4.04
CA GLN A 160 -14.99 6.76 3.30
C GLN A 160 -15.85 5.83 4.17
N MET A 161 -15.45 5.61 5.43
CA MET A 161 -16.24 4.85 6.40
C MET A 161 -17.62 5.48 6.60
N ARG A 162 -17.67 6.79 6.86
CA ARG A 162 -18.91 7.56 7.11
C ARG A 162 -19.81 7.69 5.89
N ALA A 163 -19.26 7.60 4.68
CA ALA A 163 -20.04 7.63 3.45
C ALA A 163 -20.88 6.36 3.23
N ASN A 164 -20.51 5.24 3.87
CA ASN A 164 -21.26 3.99 3.80
C ASN A 164 -21.18 3.26 5.16
N PRO A 165 -21.90 3.77 6.17
CA PRO A 165 -21.83 3.26 7.53
C PRO A 165 -22.43 1.84 7.62
N LEU A 166 -21.92 1.06 8.56
CA LEU A 166 -22.46 -0.25 8.91
C LEU A 166 -23.05 -0.22 10.31
N LYS A 167 -24.13 -0.98 10.49
CA LYS A 167 -24.60 -1.31 11.84
C LYS A 167 -23.53 -2.13 12.56
N LEU A 168 -23.34 -1.85 13.85
CA LEU A 168 -22.29 -2.51 14.64
C LEU A 168 -22.56 -4.01 14.84
N ASP A 169 -23.83 -4.42 14.83
CA ASP A 169 -24.27 -5.81 14.90
C ASP A 169 -24.25 -6.55 13.55
N HIS A 170 -23.75 -5.92 12.49
CA HIS A 170 -23.74 -6.53 11.15
C HIS A 170 -22.90 -7.83 11.15
N PRO A 171 -23.48 -8.98 10.77
CA PRO A 171 -22.86 -10.29 11.00
C PRO A 171 -21.52 -10.46 10.28
N TYR A 172 -21.39 -9.95 9.05
CA TYR A 172 -20.12 -10.00 8.32
C TYR A 172 -19.02 -9.16 8.98
N LEU A 173 -19.38 -8.04 9.61
CA LEU A 173 -18.43 -7.17 10.31
C LEU A 173 -17.95 -7.89 11.58
N GLN A 174 -18.88 -8.39 12.39
CA GLN A 174 -18.59 -9.12 13.62
C GLN A 174 -17.71 -10.34 13.35
N ASN A 175 -18.07 -11.15 12.35
CA ASN A 175 -17.28 -12.32 11.98
C ASN A 175 -15.87 -11.95 11.50
N ALA A 176 -15.72 -10.88 10.71
CA ALA A 176 -14.41 -10.42 10.25
C ALA A 176 -13.55 -9.89 11.42
N LEU A 177 -14.13 -9.07 12.31
CA LEU A 177 -13.41 -8.51 13.45
C LEU A 177 -13.00 -9.60 14.46
N GLN A 178 -13.89 -10.56 14.76
CA GLN A 178 -13.58 -11.68 15.64
C GLN A 178 -12.47 -12.56 15.05
N ALA A 179 -12.51 -12.87 13.75
CA ALA A 179 -11.45 -13.62 13.08
C ALA A 179 -10.10 -12.86 13.11
N TYR A 180 -10.12 -11.54 12.92
CA TYR A 180 -8.94 -10.67 13.05
C TYR A 180 -8.34 -10.71 14.46
N ILE A 181 -9.16 -10.51 15.50
CA ILE A 181 -8.72 -10.52 16.91
C ILE A 181 -8.14 -11.89 17.27
N LYS A 182 -8.86 -12.97 16.92
CA LYS A 182 -8.44 -14.35 17.17
C LYS A 182 -7.10 -14.65 16.52
N GLN A 183 -6.87 -14.25 15.27
CA GLN A 183 -5.61 -14.54 14.59
C GLN A 183 -4.44 -13.78 15.22
N ARG A 184 -4.65 -12.55 15.68
CA ARG A 184 -3.60 -11.78 16.35
C ARG A 184 -3.30 -12.25 17.77
N GLN A 185 -4.17 -13.07 18.37
CA GLN A 185 -4.14 -13.40 19.80
C GLN A 185 -4.16 -12.15 20.68
N ASP A 186 -4.80 -11.07 20.19
CA ASP A 186 -4.81 -9.73 20.78
C ASP A 186 -6.08 -9.59 21.64
N PHE A 187 -6.21 -10.43 22.67
CA PHE A 187 -7.41 -10.50 23.52
C PHE A 187 -7.66 -9.18 24.26
N ASP A 188 -6.59 -8.48 24.63
CA ASP A 188 -6.62 -7.14 25.22
C ASP A 188 -7.44 -6.16 24.36
N LEU A 189 -7.38 -6.28 23.03
CA LEU A 189 -8.15 -5.41 22.13
C LEU A 189 -9.67 -5.61 22.31
N GLN A 190 -10.14 -6.80 22.68
CA GLN A 190 -11.55 -7.06 22.97
C GLN A 190 -11.92 -6.67 24.42
N GLU A 191 -10.98 -6.79 25.35
CA GLU A 191 -11.17 -6.45 26.75
C GLU A 191 -11.17 -4.93 26.97
N ASP A 192 -10.27 -4.22 26.31
CA ASP A 192 -10.02 -2.79 26.53
C ASP A 192 -10.77 -1.88 25.58
N TYR A 193 -11.26 -2.39 24.44
CA TYR A 193 -11.94 -1.57 23.44
C TYR A 193 -13.32 -2.11 23.06
N PHE A 194 -14.18 -1.21 22.57
CA PHE A 194 -15.45 -1.54 21.94
C PHE A 194 -15.51 -0.91 20.55
N VAL A 195 -16.32 -1.49 19.66
CA VAL A 195 -16.56 -0.91 18.34
C VAL A 195 -17.44 0.33 18.50
N GLU A 196 -16.90 1.50 18.18
CA GLU A 196 -17.63 2.77 18.24
C GLU A 196 -18.29 3.09 16.90
N GLU A 197 -17.54 2.92 15.81
CA GLU A 197 -17.98 3.28 14.46
C GLU A 197 -17.49 2.22 13.47
N ALA A 198 -18.30 1.91 12.46
CA ALA A 198 -17.90 1.03 11.37
C ALA A 198 -18.55 1.44 10.05
N GLY A 199 -17.88 1.08 8.94
CA GLY A 199 -18.38 1.32 7.60
C GLY A 199 -17.68 0.46 6.56
N GLN A 200 -18.17 0.50 5.32
CA GLN A 200 -17.55 -0.18 4.19
C GLN A 200 -16.96 0.81 3.19
N ALA A 201 -15.88 0.40 2.56
CA ALA A 201 -15.34 1.10 1.41
C ALA A 201 -14.90 0.13 0.32
N LEU A 202 -14.66 0.67 -0.87
CA LEU A 202 -14.06 -0.06 -1.98
C LEU A 202 -12.62 0.42 -2.20
N GLY A 203 -11.71 -0.53 -2.40
CA GLY A 203 -10.37 -0.27 -2.89
C GLY A 203 -10.34 0.12 -4.37
N THR A 204 -9.15 0.47 -4.86
CA THR A 204 -8.93 0.90 -6.26
C THR A 204 -9.31 -0.15 -7.30
N PHE A 205 -9.44 -1.42 -6.92
CA PHE A 205 -9.84 -2.53 -7.79
C PHE A 205 -11.12 -3.22 -7.30
N GLY A 206 -11.98 -2.51 -6.55
CA GLY A 206 -13.25 -3.06 -6.06
C GLY A 206 -13.12 -3.95 -4.82
N ASN A 207 -11.91 -4.20 -4.31
CA ASN A 207 -11.71 -4.96 -3.07
C ASN A 207 -12.47 -4.31 -1.92
N ARG A 208 -13.40 -5.07 -1.34
CA ARG A 208 -14.20 -4.65 -0.20
C ARG A 208 -13.30 -4.53 1.02
N ARG A 209 -13.57 -3.53 1.86
CA ARG A 209 -12.93 -3.39 3.16
C ARG A 209 -13.93 -2.95 4.21
N PHE A 210 -13.75 -3.43 5.43
CA PHE A 210 -14.36 -2.87 6.62
C PHE A 210 -13.41 -1.85 7.24
N LEU A 211 -13.94 -0.70 7.57
CA LEU A 211 -13.25 0.35 8.33
C LEU A 211 -13.88 0.36 9.71
N VAL A 212 -13.09 0.19 10.76
CA VAL A 212 -13.59 -0.05 12.13
C VAL A 212 -12.86 0.83 13.13
N VAL A 213 -13.59 1.68 13.83
CA VAL A 213 -13.06 2.48 14.94
C VAL A 213 -13.34 1.76 16.25
N LEU A 214 -12.28 1.54 17.01
CA LEU A 214 -12.32 0.98 18.34
C LEU A 214 -12.05 2.09 19.35
N ALA A 215 -13.01 2.33 20.23
CA ALA A 215 -12.88 3.27 21.33
C ALA A 215 -12.53 2.53 22.62
N PRO A 216 -11.66 3.11 23.47
CA PRO A 216 -11.31 2.48 24.74
C PRO A 216 -12.52 2.45 25.69
N LYS A 217 -12.67 1.35 26.44
CA LYS A 217 -13.70 1.18 27.48
C LYS A 217 -13.38 1.99 28.73
N GLN A 218 -12.11 2.10 29.08
CA GLN A 218 -11.64 2.90 30.20
C GLN A 218 -11.20 4.28 29.70
N ALA A 219 -11.58 5.34 30.42
CA ALA A 219 -11.21 6.73 30.11
C ALA A 219 -9.68 6.98 30.13
N ASN A 220 -8.92 6.02 30.63
CA ASN A 220 -7.48 6.13 30.88
C ASN A 220 -6.64 5.82 29.62
N SER A 221 -7.23 5.18 28.59
CA SER A 221 -6.59 5.02 27.28
C SER A 221 -6.91 6.23 26.41
N THR A 222 -5.90 6.89 25.87
CA THR A 222 -6.01 8.26 25.34
C THR A 222 -6.40 8.36 23.87
N ASP A 223 -6.28 7.29 23.07
CA ASP A 223 -6.57 7.34 21.63
C ASP A 223 -7.40 6.16 21.12
N ARG A 224 -8.18 6.42 20.08
CA ARG A 224 -8.93 5.38 19.34
C ARG A 224 -7.98 4.57 18.46
N ILE A 225 -8.37 3.34 18.13
CA ILE A 225 -7.71 2.54 17.08
C ILE A 225 -8.61 2.55 15.85
N PHE A 226 -8.05 2.81 14.67
CA PHE A 226 -8.78 2.75 13.42
C PHE A 226 -8.23 1.62 12.53
N LEU A 227 -9.05 0.60 12.25
CA LEU A 227 -8.64 -0.58 11.48
C LEU A 227 -9.12 -0.54 10.03
N ASP A 228 -8.33 -1.14 9.13
CA ASP A 228 -8.64 -1.45 7.73
C ASP A 228 -8.59 -2.97 7.56
N LEU A 229 -9.76 -3.61 7.45
CA LEU A 229 -9.91 -5.05 7.22
C LEU A 229 -10.31 -5.27 5.76
N LYS A 230 -9.32 -5.56 4.91
CA LYS A 230 -9.45 -5.54 3.46
C LYS A 230 -9.44 -6.95 2.89
N THR A 231 -10.35 -7.22 1.96
CA THR A 231 -10.32 -8.45 1.15
C THR A 231 -9.07 -8.49 0.28
N VAL A 232 -8.52 -9.68 0.11
CA VAL A 232 -7.29 -9.91 -0.67
C VAL A 232 -7.60 -10.75 -1.91
N TYR A 233 -6.75 -10.60 -2.91
CA TYR A 233 -6.81 -11.33 -4.18
C TYR A 233 -5.40 -11.72 -4.61
N GLN A 234 -5.29 -12.51 -5.67
CA GLN A 234 -4.02 -12.81 -6.33
C GLN A 234 -4.22 -12.63 -7.84
N ASP A 235 -3.22 -12.04 -8.51
CA ASP A 235 -3.15 -12.11 -9.97
C ASP A 235 -2.58 -13.48 -10.36
N GLU A 236 -3.05 -14.08 -11.45
CA GLU A 236 -2.60 -15.40 -11.92
C GLU A 236 -1.06 -15.55 -11.94
N ASP A 237 -0.61 -16.71 -11.46
CA ASP A 237 0.80 -17.07 -11.49
C ASP A 237 1.23 -17.45 -12.91
N ASN A 238 2.51 -17.28 -13.19
CA ASN A 238 3.12 -17.75 -14.42
C ASN A 238 4.53 -18.31 -14.14
N GLN A 239 5.26 -18.67 -15.21
CA GLN A 239 6.59 -19.27 -15.08
C GLN A 239 7.59 -18.40 -14.29
N TRP A 240 7.44 -17.07 -14.33
CA TRP A 240 8.36 -16.11 -13.72
C TRP A 240 7.85 -15.49 -12.43
N TYR A 241 6.55 -15.53 -12.18
CA TYR A 241 5.90 -14.80 -11.10
C TYR A 241 4.97 -15.74 -10.35
N LYS A 242 5.27 -16.02 -9.07
CA LYS A 242 4.57 -17.03 -8.28
C LYS A 242 4.23 -16.55 -6.89
N ASN A 243 3.03 -16.85 -6.39
CA ASN A 243 2.69 -16.65 -4.99
C ASN A 243 3.00 -17.93 -4.18
N PRO A 244 3.97 -17.92 -3.26
CA PRO A 244 4.29 -19.11 -2.46
C PRO A 244 3.38 -19.30 -1.25
N PHE A 245 2.34 -18.48 -1.07
CA PHE A 245 1.46 -18.51 0.10
C PHE A 245 0.06 -19.02 -0.25
N ASP A 246 -0.44 -19.96 0.54
CA ASP A 246 -1.81 -20.47 0.47
C ASP A 246 -2.84 -19.40 0.85
N HIS A 247 -2.48 -18.52 1.79
CA HIS A 247 -3.30 -17.40 2.22
C HIS A 247 -2.73 -16.06 1.70
N HIS A 248 -3.46 -15.38 0.83
CA HIS A 248 -3.05 -14.11 0.22
C HIS A 248 -2.89 -12.98 1.22
N GLY A 249 -3.59 -13.04 2.37
CA GLY A 249 -3.38 -12.10 3.46
C GLY A 249 -2.04 -12.31 4.16
N GLU A 250 -1.57 -13.57 4.26
CA GLU A 250 -0.29 -13.90 4.88
C GLU A 250 0.86 -13.35 4.04
N ARG A 251 0.75 -13.51 2.71
CA ARG A 251 1.65 -12.87 1.73
C ARG A 251 1.79 -11.37 1.96
N MET A 252 0.68 -10.67 2.21
CA MET A 252 0.71 -9.24 2.48
C MET A 252 1.40 -8.93 3.82
N VAL A 253 1.11 -9.69 4.89
CA VAL A 253 1.80 -9.53 6.18
C VAL A 253 3.31 -9.77 6.05
N TYR A 254 3.71 -10.82 5.33
CA TYR A 254 5.12 -11.11 5.05
C TYR A 254 5.78 -9.95 4.28
N ALA A 255 5.13 -9.43 3.24
CA ALA A 255 5.60 -8.27 2.49
C ALA A 255 5.76 -7.03 3.39
N SER A 256 4.79 -6.76 4.27
CA SER A 256 4.85 -5.65 5.22
C SER A 256 6.03 -5.77 6.17
N HIS A 257 6.34 -6.96 6.68
CA HIS A 257 7.51 -7.16 7.54
C HIS A 257 8.83 -6.96 6.78
N LEU A 258 8.88 -7.36 5.51
CA LEU A 258 10.08 -7.21 4.67
C LEU A 258 10.33 -5.75 4.25
N TYR A 259 9.29 -5.06 3.79
CA TYR A 259 9.41 -3.76 3.13
C TYR A 259 9.00 -2.57 3.98
N ALA A 260 8.22 -2.79 5.03
CA ALA A 260 7.63 -1.76 5.89
C ALA A 260 7.77 -2.08 7.39
N PRO A 261 8.95 -2.54 7.86
CA PRO A 261 9.10 -2.95 9.24
C PRO A 261 8.74 -1.79 10.17
N ARG A 262 7.82 -2.04 11.11
CA ARG A 262 7.32 -1.08 12.11
C ARG A 262 6.47 0.08 11.56
N ILE A 263 6.26 0.15 10.25
CA ILE A 263 5.44 1.18 9.61
C ILE A 263 3.97 0.76 9.57
N GLU A 264 3.69 -0.48 9.16
CA GLU A 264 2.35 -1.04 9.28
C GLU A 264 2.19 -1.70 10.65
N GLN A 265 1.16 -1.27 11.37
CA GLN A 265 0.89 -1.69 12.75
C GLN A 265 -0.34 -2.58 12.81
N ARG A 266 -0.39 -3.41 13.84
CA ARG A 266 -1.48 -4.37 14.09
C ARG A 266 -1.81 -5.24 12.86
N LEU A 267 -0.78 -5.71 12.18
CA LEU A 267 -0.93 -6.57 11.01
C LEU A 267 -1.60 -7.91 11.38
N ALA A 268 -2.47 -8.38 10.50
CA ALA A 268 -3.12 -9.68 10.61
C ALA A 268 -3.50 -10.21 9.23
N HIS A 269 -3.66 -11.53 9.13
CA HIS A 269 -4.33 -12.17 8.02
C HIS A 269 -5.36 -13.14 8.58
N PHE A 270 -6.51 -13.29 7.94
CA PHE A 270 -7.56 -14.19 8.43
C PHE A 270 -8.55 -14.54 7.34
N THR A 271 -9.26 -15.65 7.51
CA THR A 271 -10.40 -16.04 6.68
C THR A 271 -11.69 -15.87 7.45
N SER A 272 -12.70 -15.27 6.83
CA SER A 272 -14.03 -15.12 7.38
C SER A 272 -15.07 -15.38 6.30
N ILE A 273 -15.98 -16.31 6.54
CA ILE A 273 -17.07 -16.69 5.61
C ILE A 273 -16.51 -17.03 4.22
N GLY A 274 -15.45 -17.85 4.19
CA GLY A 274 -14.80 -18.27 2.94
C GLY A 274 -13.98 -17.18 2.22
N GLN A 275 -13.95 -15.94 2.72
CA GLN A 275 -13.19 -14.84 2.14
C GLN A 275 -11.91 -14.61 2.95
N GLN A 276 -10.78 -14.48 2.25
CA GLN A 276 -9.50 -14.11 2.85
C GLN A 276 -9.39 -12.59 3.01
N TYR A 277 -8.74 -12.18 4.10
CA TYR A 277 -8.52 -10.78 4.47
C TYR A 277 -7.08 -10.51 4.91
N TRP A 278 -6.71 -9.25 4.77
CA TRP A 278 -5.56 -8.63 5.42
C TRP A 278 -6.07 -7.49 6.29
N GLY A 279 -5.58 -7.41 7.53
CA GLY A 279 -5.96 -6.40 8.50
C GLY A 279 -4.76 -5.58 8.94
N ARG A 280 -4.97 -4.28 9.17
CA ARG A 280 -3.98 -3.39 9.81
C ARG A 280 -4.64 -2.24 10.55
N GLN A 281 -3.86 -1.54 11.36
CA GLN A 281 -4.19 -0.21 11.84
C GLN A 281 -3.89 0.85 10.75
N ILE A 282 -4.84 1.75 10.55
CA ILE A 282 -4.68 2.94 9.71
C ILE A 282 -3.81 3.93 10.47
N PRO A 283 -2.65 4.34 9.91
CA PRO A 283 -1.84 5.38 10.53
C PRO A 283 -2.58 6.71 10.48
N PHE A 284 -2.61 7.41 11.62
CA PHE A 284 -3.17 8.76 11.69
C PHE A 284 -2.24 9.79 11.02
N ALA A 285 -0.95 9.49 10.87
CA ALA A 285 0.02 10.41 10.31
C ALA A 285 0.82 9.77 9.16
N THR A 286 0.51 10.15 7.92
CA THR A 286 1.19 9.60 6.74
C THR A 286 1.32 10.65 5.64
N ALA A 287 2.53 10.78 5.10
CA ALA A 287 2.82 11.59 3.93
C ALA A 287 3.31 10.73 2.77
N GLY A 288 2.81 10.99 1.56
CA GLY A 288 3.39 10.43 0.34
C GLY A 288 4.57 11.25 -0.14
N VAL A 289 5.49 10.63 -0.90
CA VAL A 289 6.60 11.37 -1.51
C VAL A 289 6.09 12.26 -2.65
N LYS A 290 6.37 13.56 -2.55
CA LYS A 290 6.23 14.49 -3.66
C LYS A 290 7.57 14.61 -4.38
N ILE A 291 7.64 14.15 -5.62
CA ILE A 291 8.79 14.43 -6.48
C ILE A 291 8.63 15.86 -6.98
N GLY A 292 9.27 16.80 -6.28
CA GLY A 292 9.41 18.19 -6.70
C GLY A 292 10.53 18.35 -7.73
N ARG A 293 10.59 19.51 -8.40
CA ARG A 293 11.79 19.92 -9.11
C ARG A 293 12.89 20.06 -8.06
N ALA A 294 13.85 19.13 -8.04
CA ALA A 294 15.09 19.39 -7.34
C ALA A 294 15.68 20.65 -7.97
N HIS A 295 15.73 21.76 -7.22
CA HIS A 295 16.67 22.81 -7.52
C HIS A 295 18.04 22.20 -7.25
N VAL A 296 18.64 21.62 -8.29
CA VAL A 296 20.06 21.37 -8.29
C VAL A 296 20.66 22.77 -8.32
N ALA A 297 21.09 23.26 -7.15
CA ALA A 297 22.00 24.40 -7.11
C ALA A 297 23.23 23.96 -7.92
N ALA A 298 23.47 24.67 -9.02
CA ALA A 298 24.68 24.53 -9.82
C ALA A 298 25.89 24.98 -9.02
#